data_AF-A0ABD1Z1Y4-F1
#
_entry.id   AF-A0ABD1Z1Y4-F1
#
_cell.length_a   1.000
_cell.length_b   1.000
_cell.length_c   1.000
_cell.angle_alpha   90.00
_cell.angle_beta   90.00
_cell.angle_gamma   90.00
#
_symmetry.space_group_name_H-M   'P 1'
#
loop_
_entity.id
_entity.type
_entity.pdbx_description
1 polymer ?
#
loop_
_entity_poly.entity_id
_entity_poly.type
_entity_poly.pdbx_seq_one_letter_code
_entity_poly.pdbx_strand_id
1 'polypeptide(L)'
;MTSALLGSKNAASGGQVCGNMTSRGTESILMAVKSTRDYMKAARGVSKPEMILAVSAHSAYDKAAQYFEIKLRRAPVEKDLRVDVHAVKKLINRNTILVFVGSAPGFPHGVIDPIEELASLSFGKGVCFHVDLCLGGFVLPFAKKLGYVGLGSQYLALGT
;
A
#
# COMPACT_ATOMS: atom_id res chain seq x y z
N MET A 1 9.86 -11.11 -16.09
CA MET A 1 11.13 -10.37 -16.23
C MET A 1 11.17 -9.10 -15.39
N THR A 2 10.18 -8.20 -15.47
CA THR A 2 10.17 -6.92 -14.71
C THR A 2 10.04 -7.09 -13.20
N SER A 3 9.13 -7.94 -12.71
CA SER A 3 8.99 -8.23 -11.28
C SER A 3 10.30 -8.72 -10.65
N ALA A 4 11.04 -9.54 -11.40
CA ALA A 4 12.33 -10.09 -11.00
C ALA A 4 13.42 -9.01 -10.85
N LEU A 5 13.38 -7.95 -11.66
CA LEU A 5 14.26 -6.78 -11.53
C LEU A 5 13.96 -5.98 -10.25
N LEU A 6 12.67 -5.90 -9.89
CA LEU A 6 12.17 -5.12 -8.75
C LEU A 6 12.15 -5.91 -7.43
N GLY A 7 12.79 -7.07 -7.38
CA GLY A 7 13.00 -7.84 -6.15
C GLY A 7 12.14 -9.10 -5.98
N SER A 8 11.30 -9.47 -6.96
CA SER A 8 10.47 -10.69 -6.86
C SER A 8 11.25 -12.00 -7.00
N LYS A 9 12.57 -11.97 -7.23
CA LYS A 9 13.42 -13.18 -7.27
C LYS A 9 13.66 -13.78 -5.89
N ASN A 10 13.41 -13.04 -4.82
CA ASN A 10 13.44 -13.61 -3.47
C ASN A 10 12.25 -14.58 -3.36
N ALA A 11 12.51 -15.82 -2.94
CA ALA A 11 11.60 -16.97 -2.95
C ALA A 11 10.20 -16.79 -2.29
N ALA A 12 9.93 -15.63 -1.70
CA ALA A 12 8.73 -15.31 -0.94
C ALA A 12 7.42 -15.33 -1.74
N SER A 13 7.45 -15.13 -3.06
CA SER A 13 6.22 -14.96 -3.86
C SER A 13 5.76 -16.22 -4.61
N GLY A 14 6.43 -17.37 -4.43
CA GLY A 14 6.07 -18.64 -5.06
C GLY A 14 5.98 -18.62 -6.60
N GLY A 15 6.59 -17.64 -7.26
CA GLY A 15 6.48 -17.45 -8.72
C GLY A 15 5.11 -16.95 -9.22
N GLN A 16 4.18 -16.62 -8.33
CA GLN A 16 2.79 -16.26 -8.69
C GLN A 16 2.57 -14.77 -8.98
N VAL A 17 3.65 -13.95 -9.00
CA VAL A 17 3.54 -12.51 -9.25
C VAL A 17 3.24 -12.26 -10.72
N CYS A 18 2.06 -11.71 -10.99
CA CYS A 18 1.63 -11.25 -12.30
C CYS A 18 1.18 -9.79 -12.25
N GLY A 19 0.95 -9.19 -13.42
CA GLY A 19 0.48 -7.82 -13.53
C GLY A 19 0.29 -7.39 -14.98
N ASN A 20 -0.37 -6.24 -15.16
CA ASN A 20 -0.68 -5.66 -16.47
C ASN A 20 -0.07 -4.25 -16.58
N MET A 21 0.22 -3.82 -17.80
CA MET A 21 0.51 -2.41 -18.06
C MET A 21 -0.80 -1.60 -18.04
N THR A 22 -0.72 -0.39 -17.49
CA THR A 22 -1.79 0.60 -17.50
C THR A 22 -1.24 1.90 -18.07
N SER A 23 -2.10 2.86 -18.42
CA SER A 23 -1.69 4.15 -18.97
C SER A 23 -0.80 4.94 -18.01
N ARG A 24 -1.19 5.07 -16.73
CA ARG A 24 -0.48 5.81 -15.66
C ARG A 24 -0.87 5.30 -14.26
N GLY A 25 -0.19 5.80 -13.23
CA GLY A 25 -0.41 5.41 -11.82
C GLY A 25 -1.85 5.51 -11.34
N THR A 26 -2.60 6.55 -11.74
CA THR A 26 -4.04 6.67 -11.39
C THR A 26 -4.86 5.48 -11.89
N GLU A 27 -4.62 5.02 -13.12
CA GLU A 27 -5.32 3.83 -13.64
C GLU A 27 -4.87 2.57 -12.91
N SER A 28 -3.57 2.45 -12.60
CA SER A 28 -3.06 1.33 -11.78
C SER A 28 -3.78 1.24 -10.44
N ILE A 29 -3.97 2.38 -9.77
CA ILE A 29 -4.70 2.49 -8.50
C ILE A 29 -6.16 2.08 -8.67
N LEU A 30 -6.85 2.61 -9.69
CA LEU A 30 -8.24 2.25 -9.97
C LEU A 30 -8.40 0.75 -10.22
N MET A 31 -7.50 0.16 -10.99
CA MET A 31 -7.53 -1.28 -11.30
C MET A 31 -7.24 -2.14 -10.08
N ALA A 32 -6.34 -1.73 -9.19
CA ALA A 32 -6.08 -2.42 -7.93
C ALA A 32 -7.32 -2.41 -7.00
N VAL A 33 -7.95 -1.25 -6.86
CA VAL A 33 -9.16 -1.09 -6.03
C VAL A 33 -10.33 -1.89 -6.60
N LYS A 34 -10.60 -1.77 -7.90
CA LYS A 34 -11.65 -2.55 -8.59
C LYS A 34 -11.43 -4.05 -8.42
N SER A 35 -10.23 -4.54 -8.69
CA SER A 35 -9.91 -5.97 -8.59
C SER A 35 -10.11 -6.48 -7.16
N THR A 36 -9.70 -5.70 -6.16
CA THR A 36 -9.90 -6.03 -4.75
C THR A 36 -11.37 -6.10 -4.37
N ARG A 37 -12.17 -5.12 -4.81
CA ARG A 37 -13.62 -5.10 -4.57
C ARG A 37 -14.29 -6.34 -5.15
N ASP A 38 -14.00 -6.65 -6.40
CA ASP A 38 -14.62 -7.78 -7.10
C ASP A 38 -14.19 -9.11 -6.48
N TYR A 39 -12.90 -9.24 -6.13
CA TYR A 39 -12.37 -10.41 -5.41
C TYR A 39 -13.04 -10.60 -4.05
N MET A 40 -13.11 -9.56 -3.22
CA MET A 40 -13.69 -9.65 -1.88
C MET A 40 -15.21 -9.88 -1.90
N LYS A 41 -15.90 -9.41 -2.94
CA LYS A 41 -17.29 -9.76 -3.20
C LYS A 41 -17.44 -11.25 -3.51
N ALA A 42 -16.60 -11.81 -4.39
CA ALA A 42 -16.65 -13.22 -4.76
C ALA A 42 -16.19 -14.16 -3.63
N ALA A 43 -15.10 -13.83 -2.95
CA ALA A 43 -14.48 -14.67 -1.93
C ALA A 43 -15.17 -14.59 -0.55
N ARG A 44 -15.73 -13.42 -0.20
CA ARG A 44 -16.29 -13.15 1.14
C ARG A 44 -17.72 -12.60 1.14
N GLY A 45 -18.33 -12.41 -0.03
CA GLY A 45 -19.71 -11.89 -0.12
C GLY A 45 -19.86 -10.43 0.34
N VAL A 46 -18.79 -9.64 0.35
CA VAL A 46 -18.86 -8.24 0.82
C VAL A 46 -19.70 -7.40 -0.15
N SER A 47 -20.86 -6.92 0.31
CA SER A 47 -21.80 -6.12 -0.49
C SER A 47 -21.68 -4.61 -0.27
N LYS A 48 -21.12 -4.18 0.86
CA LYS A 48 -20.91 -2.77 1.22
C LYS A 48 -19.43 -2.51 1.51
N PRO A 49 -18.57 -2.46 0.48
CA PRO A 49 -17.13 -2.42 0.67
C PRO A 49 -16.66 -1.15 1.39
N GLU A 50 -15.74 -1.31 2.34
CA GLU A 50 -14.98 -0.20 2.95
C GLU A 50 -13.48 -0.35 2.63
N MET A 51 -12.78 0.77 2.40
CA MET A 51 -11.32 0.80 2.30
C MET A 51 -10.73 1.78 3.31
N ILE A 52 -9.59 1.40 3.87
CA ILE A 52 -8.84 2.22 4.84
C ILE A 52 -7.62 2.80 4.14
N LEU A 53 -7.40 4.11 4.26
CA LEU A 53 -6.25 4.84 3.72
C LEU A 53 -5.62 5.71 4.79
N ALA A 54 -4.31 5.93 4.73
CA ALA A 54 -3.71 7.08 5.42
C ALA A 54 -4.27 8.41 4.88
N VAL A 55 -4.27 9.46 5.72
CA VAL A 55 -4.61 10.83 5.27
C VAL A 55 -3.65 11.35 4.19
N SER A 56 -2.42 10.85 4.14
CA SER A 56 -1.38 11.19 3.15
C SER A 56 -1.52 10.45 1.81
N ALA A 57 -2.46 9.50 1.69
CA ALA A 57 -2.62 8.68 0.49
C ALA A 57 -3.04 9.50 -0.74
N HIS A 58 -2.58 9.08 -1.92
CA HIS A 58 -2.84 9.75 -3.20
C HIS A 58 -4.34 9.93 -3.48
N SER A 59 -4.75 11.07 -4.04
CA SER A 59 -6.16 11.40 -4.29
C SER A 59 -6.87 10.49 -5.31
N ALA A 60 -6.11 9.69 -6.05
CA ALA A 60 -6.66 8.66 -6.95
C ALA A 60 -7.52 7.63 -6.19
N TYR A 61 -7.26 7.38 -4.90
CA TYR A 61 -8.09 6.50 -4.11
C TYR A 61 -9.46 7.13 -3.79
N ASP A 62 -9.54 8.45 -3.59
CA ASP A 62 -10.83 9.15 -3.44
C ASP A 62 -11.65 9.01 -4.73
N LYS A 63 -11.00 9.15 -5.88
CA LYS A 63 -11.62 8.91 -7.19
C LYS A 63 -12.13 7.47 -7.31
N ALA A 64 -11.33 6.49 -6.89
CA ALA A 64 -11.73 5.09 -6.87
C ALA A 64 -12.93 4.84 -5.93
N ALA A 65 -12.95 5.49 -4.77
CA ALA A 65 -14.03 5.40 -3.78
C ALA A 65 -15.37 5.80 -4.42
N GLN A 66 -15.35 6.95 -5.12
CA GLN A 66 -16.53 7.51 -5.78
C GLN A 66 -16.96 6.66 -6.99
N TYR A 67 -16.01 6.24 -7.83
CA TYR A 67 -16.32 5.48 -9.05
C TYR A 67 -16.86 4.07 -8.77
N PHE A 68 -16.42 3.45 -7.68
CA PHE A 68 -16.72 2.05 -7.39
C PHE A 68 -17.63 1.86 -6.17
N GLU A 69 -18.18 2.96 -5.63
CA GLU A 69 -19.08 2.99 -4.48
C GLU A 69 -18.49 2.32 -3.24
N ILE A 70 -17.21 2.61 -2.96
CA ILE A 70 -16.48 2.09 -1.81
C ILE A 70 -16.42 3.16 -0.74
N LYS A 71 -16.82 2.81 0.48
CA LYS A 71 -16.76 3.74 1.60
C LYS A 71 -15.32 3.93 2.07
N LEU A 72 -14.91 5.19 2.17
CA LEU A 72 -13.57 5.56 2.58
C LEU A 72 -13.44 5.77 4.08
N ARG A 73 -12.39 5.20 4.69
CA ARG A 73 -11.98 5.45 6.07
C ARG A 73 -10.56 6.00 6.06
N ARG A 74 -10.34 7.15 6.70
CA ARG A 74 -9.01 7.76 6.81
C ARG A 74 -8.39 7.44 8.16
N ALA A 75 -7.16 6.93 8.15
CA ALA A 75 -6.31 6.75 9.31
C ALA A 75 -5.38 7.97 9.45
N PRO A 76 -5.21 8.50 10.67
CA PRO A 76 -4.28 9.60 10.93
C PRO A 76 -2.83 9.18 10.70
N VAL A 77 -1.97 10.18 10.60
CA VAL A 77 -0.51 10.01 10.61
C VAL A 77 0.05 10.50 11.94
N GLU A 78 1.15 9.89 12.35
CA GLU A 78 1.95 10.25 13.50
C GLU A 78 2.80 11.51 13.22
N LYS A 79 3.53 11.97 14.24
CA LYS A 79 4.42 13.15 14.13
C LYS A 79 5.52 12.99 13.09
N ASP A 80 5.94 11.75 12.81
CA ASP A 80 6.91 11.41 11.76
C ASP A 80 6.26 11.29 10.37
N LEU A 81 4.99 11.69 10.24
CA LEU A 81 4.17 11.71 9.03
C LEU A 81 3.86 10.32 8.45
N ARG A 82 4.20 9.25 9.18
CA ARG A 82 3.81 7.88 8.85
C ARG A 82 2.44 7.56 9.42
N VAL A 83 1.74 6.61 8.82
CA VAL A 83 0.43 6.18 9.30
C VAL A 83 0.48 5.60 10.73
N ASP A 84 -0.56 5.85 11.52
CA ASP A 84 -0.76 5.16 12.79
C ASP A 84 -1.34 3.75 12.54
N VAL A 85 -0.49 2.72 12.73
CA VAL A 85 -0.85 1.30 12.59
C VAL A 85 -1.96 0.89 13.57
N HIS A 86 -1.96 1.45 14.79
CA HIS A 86 -3.00 1.17 15.78
C HIS A 86 -4.35 1.77 15.39
N ALA A 87 -4.36 2.98 14.82
CA ALA A 87 -5.59 3.55 14.26
C ALA A 87 -6.12 2.70 13.10
N VAL A 88 -5.25 2.24 12.18
CA VAL A 88 -5.65 1.32 11.09
C VAL A 88 -6.31 0.06 11.67
N LYS A 89 -5.68 -0.57 12.67
CA LYS A 89 -6.22 -1.78 13.32
C LYS A 89 -7.63 -1.58 13.89
N LYS A 90 -7.92 -0.40 14.46
CA LYS A 90 -9.24 -0.06 15.02
C LYS A 90 -10.32 0.15 13.95
N LEU A 91 -9.92 0.55 12.74
CA LEU A 91 -10.85 0.82 11.64
C LEU A 91 -11.28 -0.44 10.88
N ILE A 92 -10.48 -1.52 10.96
CA ILE A 92 -10.78 -2.79 10.28
C ILE A 92 -12.07 -3.40 10.81
N ASN A 93 -12.98 -3.71 9.90
CA ASN A 93 -14.27 -4.32 10.19
C ASN A 93 -14.62 -5.39 9.13
N ARG A 94 -15.78 -6.03 9.28
CA ARG A 94 -16.23 -7.11 8.38
C ARG A 94 -16.38 -6.71 6.91
N ASN A 95 -16.61 -5.43 6.65
CA ASN A 95 -16.80 -4.87 5.32
C ASN A 95 -15.49 -4.34 4.72
N THR A 96 -14.40 -4.31 5.48
CA THR A 96 -13.11 -3.82 5.01
C THR A 96 -12.57 -4.78 3.94
N ILE A 97 -12.43 -4.30 2.71
CA ILE A 97 -11.94 -5.07 1.57
C ILE A 97 -10.45 -4.84 1.31
N LEU A 98 -9.98 -3.64 1.64
CA LEU A 98 -8.62 -3.19 1.33
C LEU A 98 -8.11 -2.34 2.49
N VAL A 99 -6.98 -2.75 3.06
CA VAL A 99 -6.12 -1.87 3.84
C VAL A 99 -5.07 -1.36 2.88
N PHE A 100 -5.16 -0.09 2.58
CA PHE A 100 -4.15 0.58 1.79
C PHE A 100 -3.41 1.55 2.70
N VAL A 101 -2.10 1.54 2.55
CA VAL A 101 -1.27 2.34 3.41
C VAL A 101 -0.19 2.96 2.56
N GLY A 102 0.06 4.22 2.88
CA GLY A 102 0.60 5.25 2.04
C GLY A 102 1.81 4.82 1.24
N SER A 103 1.94 5.50 0.13
CA SER A 103 2.90 5.21 -0.90
C SER A 103 4.30 5.01 -0.31
N ALA A 104 5.11 4.13 -0.90
CA ALA A 104 6.51 4.00 -0.55
C ALA A 104 7.34 4.61 -1.68
N PRO A 105 7.68 5.91 -1.62
CA PRO A 105 7.29 6.90 -0.62
C PRO A 105 6.01 7.69 -0.97
N GLY A 106 5.36 8.26 0.06
CA GLY A 106 4.17 9.11 -0.02
C GLY A 106 4.39 10.34 -0.90
N PHE A 107 3.46 10.64 -1.80
CA PHE A 107 3.56 11.85 -2.65
C PHE A 107 3.78 13.16 -1.85
N PRO A 108 3.09 13.42 -0.71
CA PRO A 108 3.21 14.71 -0.04
C PRO A 108 4.56 14.94 0.67
N HIS A 109 5.13 13.91 1.28
CA HIS A 109 6.25 14.08 2.23
C HIS A 109 7.45 13.16 1.95
N GLY A 110 7.38 12.27 0.96
CA GLY A 110 8.49 11.39 0.64
C GLY A 110 8.79 10.32 1.69
N VAL A 111 7.91 10.12 2.68
CA VAL A 111 8.08 9.13 3.75
C VAL A 111 7.56 7.76 3.34
N ILE A 112 8.22 6.71 3.82
CA ILE A 112 7.78 5.32 3.67
C ILE A 112 7.02 4.93 4.93
N ASP A 113 5.78 4.46 4.73
CA ASP A 113 4.93 3.93 5.81
C ASP A 113 5.45 2.58 6.34
N PRO A 114 5.03 2.13 7.54
CA PRO A 114 5.45 0.86 8.16
C PRO A 114 4.87 -0.39 7.45
N ILE A 115 5.29 -0.62 6.19
CA ILE A 115 4.72 -1.61 5.26
C ILE A 115 4.65 -3.02 5.86
N GLU A 116 5.69 -3.48 6.56
CA GLU A 116 5.77 -4.85 7.09
C GLU A 116 4.71 -5.11 8.18
N GLU A 117 4.53 -4.17 9.11
CA GLU A 117 3.55 -4.27 10.19
C GLU A 117 2.13 -4.27 9.64
N LEU A 118 1.87 -3.43 8.65
CA LEU A 118 0.57 -3.28 8.01
C LEU A 118 0.21 -4.46 7.12
N ALA A 119 1.19 -5.00 6.38
CA ALA A 119 1.02 -6.23 5.61
C ALA A 119 0.66 -7.39 6.54
N SER A 120 1.39 -7.55 7.64
CA SER A 120 1.12 -8.58 8.66
C SER A 120 -0.27 -8.42 9.29
N LEU A 121 -0.66 -7.19 9.63
CA LEU A 121 -2.00 -6.87 10.15
C LEU A 121 -3.11 -7.23 9.16
N SER A 122 -2.93 -6.87 7.89
CA SER A 122 -3.93 -7.08 6.83
C SER A 122 -4.10 -8.57 6.53
N PHE A 123 -2.98 -9.29 6.42
CA PHE A 123 -2.95 -10.74 6.23
C PHE A 123 -3.65 -11.47 7.38
N GLY A 124 -3.33 -11.13 8.63
CA GLY A 124 -3.97 -11.71 9.82
C GLY A 124 -5.47 -11.44 9.94
N LYS A 125 -6.01 -10.45 9.19
CA LYS A 125 -7.44 -10.12 9.13
C LYS A 125 -8.12 -10.59 7.84
N GLY A 126 -7.39 -11.26 6.94
CA GLY A 126 -7.92 -11.71 5.65
C GLY A 126 -8.40 -10.55 4.78
N VAL A 127 -7.71 -9.40 4.85
CA VAL A 127 -8.00 -8.20 4.06
C VAL A 127 -6.88 -8.01 3.04
N CYS A 128 -7.21 -7.58 1.83
CA CYS A 128 -6.20 -7.30 0.82
C CYS A 128 -5.32 -6.11 1.26
N PHE A 129 -4.06 -6.13 0.85
CA PHE A 129 -3.09 -5.09 1.12
C PHE A 129 -2.47 -4.61 -0.19
N HIS A 130 -2.43 -3.30 -0.40
CA HIS A 130 -1.85 -2.68 -1.59
C HIS A 130 -0.84 -1.62 -1.18
N VAL A 131 0.34 -1.64 -1.84
CA VAL A 131 1.42 -0.67 -1.65
C VAL A 131 1.52 0.19 -2.90
N ASP A 132 1.35 1.51 -2.75
CA ASP A 132 1.52 2.44 -3.87
C ASP A 132 3.01 2.73 -4.07
N LEU A 133 3.56 2.14 -5.13
CA LEU A 133 4.93 2.34 -5.56
C LEU A 133 5.02 3.18 -6.84
N CYS A 134 4.00 3.99 -7.16
CA CYS A 134 4.02 4.82 -8.36
C CYS A 134 5.25 5.74 -8.42
N LEU A 135 5.68 6.26 -7.26
CA LEU A 135 6.87 7.11 -7.14
C LEU A 135 8.15 6.31 -6.84
N GLY A 136 8.10 5.37 -5.90
CA GLY A 136 9.30 4.69 -5.40
C GLY A 136 9.64 3.36 -6.05
N GLY A 137 8.79 2.81 -6.92
CA GLY A 137 8.95 1.44 -7.44
C GLY A 137 10.26 1.20 -8.19
N PHE A 138 10.77 2.20 -8.90
CA PHE A 138 12.06 2.14 -9.61
C PHE A 138 13.22 2.82 -8.86
N VAL A 139 12.99 3.25 -7.62
CA VAL A 139 14.02 3.88 -6.77
C VAL A 139 14.39 2.96 -5.61
N LEU A 140 13.40 2.54 -4.82
CA LEU A 140 13.61 1.80 -3.58
C LEU A 140 14.40 0.48 -3.76
N PRO A 141 14.14 -0.35 -4.79
CA PRO A 141 14.92 -1.57 -4.99
C PRO A 141 16.41 -1.31 -5.26
N PHE A 142 16.73 -0.17 -5.90
CA PHE A 142 18.12 0.20 -6.22
C PHE A 142 18.78 0.94 -5.05
N ALA A 143 18.05 1.80 -4.35
CA ALA A 143 18.50 2.41 -3.10
C ALA A 143 18.92 1.33 -2.09
N LYS A 144 18.13 0.25 -1.98
CA LYS A 144 18.47 -0.92 -1.15
C LYS A 144 19.78 -1.59 -1.60
N LYS A 145 20.00 -1.77 -2.91
CA LYS A 145 21.25 -2.36 -3.43
C LYS A 145 22.47 -1.49 -3.14
N LEU A 146 22.29 -0.17 -3.07
CA LEU A 146 23.33 0.80 -2.74
C LEU A 146 23.59 0.92 -1.23
N GLY A 147 22.91 0.13 -0.39
CA GLY A 147 23.11 0.15 1.07
C GLY A 147 22.27 1.21 1.80
N TYR A 148 21.38 1.94 1.12
CA TYR A 148 20.37 2.78 1.76
C TYR A 148 19.24 1.90 2.30
N VAL A 149 19.51 1.20 3.40
CA VAL A 149 18.52 0.34 4.08
C VAL A 149 17.94 1.11 5.25
N GLY A 150 16.67 1.50 5.14
CA GLY A 150 15.92 2.15 6.22
C GLY A 150 15.93 3.68 6.16
N LEU A 151 15.11 4.27 5.28
CA LEU A 151 14.53 5.61 5.50
C LEU A 151 13.53 5.54 6.66
N GLY A 152 14.10 5.22 7.83
CA GLY A 152 13.48 4.75 9.06
C GLY A 152 14.42 4.20 10.11
N SER A 153 15.74 4.41 9.99
CA SER A 153 16.64 4.40 11.15
C SER A 153 17.79 5.39 10.91
N GLN A 154 17.75 6.55 11.57
CA GLN A 154 18.89 7.45 11.87
C GLN A 154 19.49 8.19 10.64
N TYR A 155 19.58 9.52 10.48
CA TYR A 155 20.05 10.61 11.36
C TYR A 155 21.31 10.37 12.22
N LEU A 156 22.01 9.24 12.07
CA LEU A 156 23.37 9.00 12.56
C LEU A 156 24.07 8.21 11.43
N ALA A 157 24.96 8.77 10.62
CA ALA A 157 26.16 9.48 11.00
C ALA A 157 26.42 10.67 10.07
N LEU A 158 26.06 11.86 10.53
CA LEU A 158 26.94 13.01 10.41
C LEU A 158 28.01 12.83 11.49
N GLY A 159 29.26 12.58 11.10
CA GLY A 159 30.41 12.53 12.01
C GLY A 159 30.97 11.12 12.25
N THR A 160 31.86 10.67 11.37
CA THR A 160 33.33 10.64 11.60
C THR A 160 34.02 10.51 10.26
#